data_AF-A0A1N7JQI5-F1
#
_entry.id   AF-A0A1N7JQI5-F1
#
_cell.length_a   1.000
_cell.length_b   1.000
_cell.length_c   1.000
_cell.angle_alpha   90.00
_cell.angle_beta   90.00
_cell.angle_gamma   90.00
#
_symmetry.space_group_name_H-M   'P 1'
#
loop_
_entity.id
_entity.type
_entity.pdbx_description
1 polymer ?
#
loop_
_entity_poly.entity_id
_entity_poly.type
_entity_poly.pdbx_seq_one_letter_code
_entity_poly.pdbx_strand_id
1 'polypeptide(L)'
;MTDALPGQAAHVFPADLIWVVTGANQGDGLGLPEDCETGDLYQLERGAEPLRLMLAPAEGGARLAAGSEFGRPGDAVSLRARHVLMAPDGDMIDVLMIVHEPESTLYALPLSPMAPRVDYTLIESLEDPGEVRLADLVCVAFTTGTMITMASGAQRPIESLGPGDRVLTRDSGPQPIRWIGKARLKALGSFAPVVIAAGTLGNEGDLIVSPHHRIFLYQRGEKRLGATAEVLVQAKHLVDGENVWRREGGYVDYYSLVFDRHEIIYAEGIPCESLMVSEKTLELLPEEIAQDLRARFPGLAHAPHFGSEAGREVLDEVARAAIFRSRDRG
;
A
#
# COMPACT_ATOMS: atom_id res chain seq x y z
N MET A 1 10.37 15.68 -29.92
CA MET A 1 10.84 14.74 -28.89
C MET A 1 9.72 14.67 -27.89
N THR A 2 8.91 13.63 -28.01
CA THR A 2 7.70 13.46 -27.21
C THR A 2 8.19 12.95 -25.86
N ASP A 3 8.39 13.87 -24.92
CA ASP A 3 8.74 13.53 -23.54
C ASP A 3 7.72 12.51 -23.03
N ALA A 4 8.23 11.40 -22.51
CA ALA A 4 7.39 10.41 -21.84
C ALA A 4 6.57 11.16 -20.77
N LEU A 5 5.26 10.91 -20.71
CA LEU A 5 4.45 11.23 -19.55
C LEU A 5 4.85 10.21 -18.48
N PRO A 6 5.63 10.58 -17.47
CA PRO A 6 6.11 9.61 -16.52
C PRO A 6 4.99 9.34 -15.51
N GLY A 7 4.96 8.19 -14.87
CA GLY A 7 4.00 7.97 -13.80
C GLY A 7 3.48 6.56 -13.68
N GLN A 8 3.78 5.96 -12.53
CA GLN A 8 3.62 4.55 -12.16
C GLN A 8 4.96 3.81 -12.29
N ALA A 9 5.92 4.01 -11.38
CA ALA A 9 6.87 2.93 -11.12
C ALA A 9 6.15 1.84 -10.34
N ALA A 10 6.31 0.60 -10.77
CA ALA A 10 5.86 -0.58 -10.06
C ALA A 10 6.96 -1.65 -10.13
N HIS A 11 6.96 -2.60 -9.20
CA HIS A 11 7.88 -3.72 -9.22
C HIS A 11 7.17 -4.96 -9.76
N VAL A 12 7.56 -5.37 -10.95
CA VAL A 12 7.07 -6.59 -11.57
C VAL A 12 8.13 -7.67 -11.54
N PHE A 13 7.70 -8.91 -11.70
CA PHE A 13 8.58 -10.05 -11.96
C PHE A 13 8.22 -10.61 -13.33
N PRO A 14 9.19 -11.11 -14.12
CA PRO A 14 8.87 -12.08 -15.17
C PRO A 14 7.98 -13.17 -14.57
N ALA A 15 6.84 -13.45 -15.22
CA ALA A 15 5.80 -14.25 -14.60
C ALA A 15 6.24 -15.71 -14.36
N ASP A 16 7.22 -16.19 -15.13
CA ASP A 16 7.88 -17.49 -14.98
C ASP A 16 8.77 -17.62 -13.73
N LEU A 17 9.14 -16.50 -13.08
CA LEU A 17 9.81 -16.54 -11.78
C LEU A 17 8.85 -16.81 -10.62
N ILE A 18 7.54 -16.79 -10.86
CA ILE A 18 6.52 -17.23 -9.91
C ILE A 18 5.97 -18.53 -10.45
N TRP A 19 6.35 -19.67 -9.88
CA TRP A 19 6.10 -20.97 -10.51
C TRP A 19 5.45 -21.96 -9.57
N VAL A 20 4.71 -22.92 -10.13
CA VAL A 20 3.97 -23.93 -9.37
C VAL A 20 4.95 -24.97 -8.84
N VAL A 21 5.15 -24.98 -7.52
CA VAL A 21 6.00 -25.96 -6.84
C VAL A 21 5.27 -27.28 -6.59
N THR A 22 3.94 -27.21 -6.42
CA THR A 22 3.08 -28.36 -6.13
C THR A 22 1.68 -28.06 -6.63
N GLY A 23 1.09 -28.95 -7.42
CA GLY A 23 -0.22 -28.68 -8.02
C GLY A 23 -0.43 -29.46 -9.32
N ALA A 24 -1.54 -29.15 -9.99
CA ALA A 24 -1.86 -29.69 -11.31
C ALA A 24 -0.87 -29.21 -12.37
N ASN A 25 -0.41 -27.95 -12.28
CA ASN A 25 0.48 -27.33 -13.26
C ASN A 25 1.94 -27.28 -12.78
N GLN A 26 2.38 -28.32 -12.06
CA GLN A 26 3.70 -28.37 -11.44
C GLN A 26 4.84 -28.08 -12.43
N GLY A 27 5.64 -27.07 -12.11
CA GLY A 27 6.77 -26.60 -12.93
C GLY A 27 6.43 -25.45 -13.87
N ASP A 28 5.15 -25.11 -14.04
CA ASP A 28 4.72 -24.02 -14.90
C ASP A 28 4.82 -22.67 -14.18
N GLY A 29 5.08 -21.61 -14.96
CA GLY A 29 5.04 -20.23 -14.48
C GLY A 29 3.62 -19.72 -14.26
N LEU A 30 3.48 -18.61 -13.55
CA LEU A 30 2.18 -17.96 -13.34
C LEU A 30 1.67 -17.38 -14.67
N GLY A 31 0.66 -18.02 -15.24
CA GLY A 31 0.11 -17.69 -16.56
C GLY A 31 -1.11 -16.77 -16.51
N LEU A 32 -1.87 -16.76 -17.61
CA LEU A 32 -3.22 -16.19 -17.64
C LEU A 32 -4.22 -17.18 -17.04
N PRO A 33 -5.49 -16.80 -16.79
CA PRO A 33 -6.45 -17.65 -16.10
C PRO A 33 -6.67 -19.02 -16.74
N GLU A 34 -6.62 -19.11 -18.06
CA GLU A 34 -6.70 -20.36 -18.81
C GLU A 34 -5.55 -21.35 -18.54
N ASP A 35 -4.41 -20.84 -18.04
CA ASP A 35 -3.19 -21.60 -17.76
C ASP A 35 -3.00 -21.87 -16.26
N CYS A 36 -3.93 -21.44 -15.41
CA CYS A 36 -3.81 -21.52 -13.95
C CYS A 36 -4.88 -22.42 -13.35
N GLU A 37 -4.51 -23.22 -12.35
CA GLU A 37 -5.44 -24.08 -11.61
C GLU A 37 -5.55 -23.64 -10.15
N THR A 38 -6.78 -23.42 -9.67
CA THR A 38 -6.99 -23.04 -8.27
C THR A 38 -6.59 -24.17 -7.33
N GLY A 39 -5.92 -23.82 -6.23
CA GLY A 39 -5.34 -24.79 -5.30
C GLY A 39 -3.86 -25.11 -5.55
N ASP A 40 -3.31 -24.73 -6.71
CA ASP A 40 -1.88 -24.85 -6.98
C ASP A 40 -1.07 -23.96 -6.03
N LEU A 41 0.10 -24.46 -5.61
CA LEU A 41 1.05 -23.76 -4.75
C LEU A 41 2.14 -23.14 -5.62
N TYR A 42 2.23 -21.82 -5.59
CA TYR A 42 3.24 -21.03 -6.27
C TYR A 42 4.34 -20.60 -5.29
N GLN A 43 5.57 -20.49 -5.78
CA GLN A 43 6.67 -19.81 -5.09
C GLN A 43 7.32 -18.79 -6.01
N LEU A 44 7.75 -17.69 -5.41
CA LEU A 44 8.71 -16.79 -6.05
C LEU A 44 10.11 -17.39 -5.97
N GLU A 45 10.81 -17.39 -7.11
CA GLU A 45 12.17 -17.90 -7.27
C GLU A 45 13.15 -17.24 -6.28
N ARG A 46 14.10 -18.02 -5.73
CA ARG A 46 14.97 -17.57 -4.61
C ARG A 46 15.80 -16.33 -4.95
N GLY A 47 16.21 -16.22 -6.21
CA GLY A 47 17.03 -15.12 -6.72
C GLY A 47 16.25 -14.11 -7.56
N ALA A 48 14.92 -14.12 -7.51
CA ALA A 48 14.12 -13.19 -8.28
C ALA A 48 14.39 -11.74 -7.84
N GLU A 49 14.91 -10.94 -8.76
CA GLU A 49 15.03 -9.50 -8.60
C GLU A 49 13.84 -8.83 -9.29
N PRO A 50 13.11 -7.93 -8.61
CA PRO A 50 12.02 -7.21 -9.24
C PRO A 50 12.54 -6.28 -10.33
N LEU A 51 11.83 -6.24 -11.45
CA LEU A 51 12.03 -5.27 -12.52
C LEU A 51 11.15 -4.06 -12.28
N ARG A 52 11.72 -2.88 -12.52
CA ARG A 52 11.01 -1.62 -12.57
C ARG A 52 10.16 -1.54 -13.83
N LEU A 53 8.87 -1.34 -13.65
CA LEU A 53 7.91 -1.00 -14.68
C LEU A 53 7.57 0.49 -14.57
N MET A 54 7.82 1.28 -15.61
CA MET A 54 7.32 2.65 -15.74
C MET A 54 6.21 2.68 -16.79
N LEU A 55 5.05 3.28 -16.48
CA LEU A 55 3.97 3.44 -17.45
C LEU A 55 3.73 4.90 -17.85
N ALA A 56 3.20 5.06 -19.06
CA ALA A 56 2.64 6.29 -19.59
C ALA A 56 1.19 6.02 -20.03
N PRO A 57 0.24 6.93 -19.75
CA PRO A 57 -1.13 6.79 -20.23
C PRO A 57 -1.19 6.80 -21.76
N ALA A 58 -2.07 5.99 -22.33
CA ALA A 58 -2.34 5.96 -23.76
C ALA A 58 -3.85 5.82 -24.02
N GLU A 59 -4.33 6.31 -25.17
CA GLU A 59 -5.71 6.03 -25.59
C GLU A 59 -5.92 4.52 -25.72
N GLY A 60 -6.83 3.96 -24.91
CA GLY A 60 -7.17 2.54 -24.92
C GLY A 60 -6.26 1.62 -24.09
N GLY A 61 -5.38 2.14 -23.23
CA GLY A 61 -4.53 1.30 -22.35
C GLY A 61 -3.36 2.04 -21.71
N ALA A 62 -2.26 1.33 -21.49
CA ALA A 62 -1.00 1.89 -20.99
C ALA A 62 0.16 1.55 -21.94
N ARG A 63 1.21 2.37 -21.90
CA ARG A 63 2.46 2.12 -22.62
C ARG A 63 3.64 2.14 -21.67
N LEU A 64 4.71 1.43 -22.00
CA LEU A 64 5.97 1.56 -21.27
C LEU A 64 6.51 3.00 -21.39
N ALA A 65 6.97 3.56 -20.29
CA ALA A 65 7.64 4.85 -20.25
C ALA A 65 9.17 4.65 -20.17
N ALA A 66 9.90 5.75 -20.33
CA ALA A 66 11.34 5.75 -20.07
C ALA A 66 11.63 5.37 -18.61
N GLY A 67 12.60 4.48 -18.40
CA GLY A 67 12.96 3.97 -17.07
C GLY A 67 12.40 2.59 -16.72
N SER A 68 11.54 1.99 -17.57
CA SER A 68 11.24 0.57 -17.46
C SER A 68 12.50 -0.27 -17.69
N GLU A 69 12.70 -1.30 -16.88
CA GLU A 69 13.82 -2.24 -16.99
C GLU A 69 13.58 -3.37 -18.01
N PHE A 70 12.39 -3.40 -18.60
CA PHE A 70 12.03 -4.27 -19.71
C PHE A 70 11.34 -3.50 -20.84
N GLY A 71 11.34 -4.09 -22.04
CA GLY A 71 10.76 -3.52 -23.25
C GLY A 71 11.40 -2.18 -23.66
N ARG A 72 10.70 -1.45 -24.52
CA ARG A 72 11.10 -0.12 -24.99
C ARG A 72 10.03 0.93 -24.65
N PRO A 73 10.44 2.18 -24.34
CA PRO A 73 9.48 3.26 -24.16
C PRO A 73 8.56 3.41 -25.38
N GLY A 74 7.25 3.49 -25.13
CA GLY A 74 6.21 3.54 -26.15
C GLY A 74 5.58 2.18 -26.46
N ASP A 75 6.18 1.07 -26.03
CA ASP A 75 5.61 -0.26 -26.21
C ASP A 75 4.26 -0.37 -25.50
N ALA A 76 3.29 -1.00 -26.14
CA ALA A 76 1.97 -1.20 -25.54
C ALA A 76 2.04 -2.27 -24.45
N VAL A 77 1.35 -2.02 -23.35
CA VAL A 77 1.08 -3.03 -22.32
C VAL A 77 -0.40 -3.11 -22.02
N SER A 78 -0.86 -4.29 -21.62
CA SER A 78 -2.22 -4.49 -21.17
C SER A 78 -2.27 -5.26 -19.87
N LEU A 79 -3.24 -4.92 -19.03
CA LEU A 79 -3.57 -5.69 -17.85
C LEU A 79 -4.58 -6.76 -18.28
N ARG A 80 -4.22 -8.03 -18.12
CA ARG A 80 -4.97 -9.17 -18.68
C ARG A 80 -5.68 -10.02 -17.64
N ALA A 81 -5.21 -10.02 -16.40
CA ALA A 81 -5.81 -10.83 -15.35
C ALA A 81 -5.43 -10.32 -13.96
N ARG A 82 -6.17 -10.82 -12.97
CA ARG A 82 -5.83 -10.70 -11.56
C ARG A 82 -5.91 -12.06 -10.90
N HIS A 83 -4.82 -12.45 -10.27
CA HIS A 83 -4.74 -13.63 -9.43
C HIS A 83 -4.80 -13.23 -7.97
N VAL A 84 -5.40 -14.07 -7.14
CA VAL A 84 -5.41 -13.91 -5.69
C VAL A 84 -4.73 -15.12 -5.08
N LEU A 85 -3.57 -14.90 -4.49
CA LEU A 85 -2.78 -15.92 -3.82
C LEU A 85 -2.87 -15.77 -2.30
N MET A 86 -2.86 -16.88 -1.57
CA MET A 86 -2.89 -16.90 -0.11
C MET A 86 -1.54 -17.36 0.44
N ALA A 87 -0.94 -16.55 1.28
CA ALA A 87 0.25 -16.90 2.05
C ALA A 87 -0.07 -17.92 3.17
N PRO A 88 0.92 -18.61 3.74
CA PRO A 88 0.69 -19.62 4.79
C PRO A 88 0.05 -19.06 6.07
N ASP A 89 0.20 -17.76 6.32
CA ASP A 89 -0.41 -17.06 7.45
C ASP A 89 -1.87 -16.61 7.17
N GLY A 90 -2.39 -16.94 5.99
CA GLY A 90 -3.73 -16.58 5.53
C GLY A 90 -3.83 -15.21 4.88
N ASP A 91 -2.71 -14.48 4.71
CA ASP A 91 -2.74 -13.19 4.00
C ASP A 91 -2.98 -13.38 2.49
N MET A 92 -3.93 -12.63 1.96
CA MET A 92 -4.26 -12.62 0.53
C MET A 92 -3.42 -11.57 -0.22
N ILE A 93 -2.83 -11.97 -1.33
CA ILE A 93 -1.97 -11.20 -2.22
C ILE A 93 -2.62 -11.16 -3.60
N ASP A 94 -3.05 -9.98 -4.03
CA ASP A 94 -3.43 -9.74 -5.43
C ASP A 94 -2.16 -9.67 -6.30
N VAL A 95 -2.14 -10.40 -7.41
CA VAL A 95 -1.10 -10.33 -8.44
C VAL A 95 -1.75 -9.98 -9.76
N LEU A 96 -1.34 -8.84 -10.32
CA LEU A 96 -1.81 -8.33 -11.60
C LEU A 96 -0.95 -8.88 -12.73
N MET A 97 -1.59 -9.43 -13.77
CA MET A 97 -0.90 -10.00 -14.92
C MET A 97 -0.83 -8.98 -16.06
N ILE A 98 0.39 -8.57 -16.39
CA ILE A 98 0.69 -7.53 -17.38
C ILE A 98 1.31 -8.20 -18.61
N VAL A 99 0.72 -7.97 -19.78
CA VAL A 99 1.27 -8.40 -21.06
C VAL A 99 2.00 -7.24 -21.71
N HIS A 100 3.27 -7.46 -22.06
CA HIS A 100 4.01 -6.61 -22.97
C HIS A 100 3.71 -7.03 -24.40
N GLU A 101 2.83 -6.28 -25.06
CA GLU A 101 2.20 -6.68 -26.33
C GLU A 101 3.18 -6.92 -27.49
N PRO A 102 4.28 -6.14 -27.67
CA PRO A 102 5.22 -6.37 -28.76
C PRO A 102 5.97 -7.70 -28.70
N GLU A 103 6.31 -8.16 -27.49
CA GLU A 103 7.07 -9.40 -27.29
C GLU A 103 6.18 -10.56 -26.81
N SER A 104 4.90 -10.29 -26.55
CA SER A 104 3.96 -11.23 -25.93
C SER A 104 4.50 -11.85 -24.65
N THR A 105 5.28 -11.08 -23.88
CA THR A 105 5.87 -11.52 -22.61
C THR A 105 4.97 -11.13 -21.45
N LEU A 106 4.90 -12.03 -20.46
CA LEU A 106 4.02 -11.89 -19.31
C LEU A 106 4.84 -11.49 -18.07
N TYR A 107 4.33 -10.49 -17.36
CA TYR A 107 4.90 -10.01 -16.10
C TYR A 107 3.84 -10.06 -15.01
N ALA A 108 4.25 -10.48 -13.82
CA ALA A 108 3.44 -10.48 -12.63
C ALA A 108 3.75 -9.24 -11.79
N LEU A 109 2.72 -8.50 -11.39
CA LEU A 109 2.80 -7.36 -10.50
C LEU A 109 2.12 -7.70 -9.16
N PRO A 110 2.86 -8.15 -8.14
CA PRO A 110 2.29 -8.33 -6.81
C PRO A 110 1.94 -6.98 -6.18
N LEU A 111 0.70 -6.85 -5.69
CA LEU A 111 0.23 -5.65 -4.99
C LEU A 111 0.60 -5.65 -3.50
N SER A 112 1.20 -6.75 -3.05
CA SER A 112 1.87 -6.88 -1.76
C SER A 112 3.17 -7.66 -1.95
N PRO A 113 4.20 -7.42 -1.11
CA PRO A 113 5.46 -8.13 -1.22
C PRO A 113 5.27 -9.64 -1.17
N MET A 114 5.85 -10.33 -2.15
CA MET A 114 6.02 -11.78 -2.12
C MET A 114 7.43 -12.10 -1.66
N ALA A 115 7.55 -12.97 -0.67
CA ALA A 115 8.83 -13.45 -0.18
C ALA A 115 9.25 -14.69 -0.99
N PRO A 116 10.53 -14.80 -1.38
CA PRO A 116 11.00 -16.00 -2.05
C PRO A 116 10.87 -17.23 -1.16
N ARG A 117 10.60 -18.39 -1.77
CA ARG A 117 10.46 -19.69 -1.08
C ARG A 117 9.31 -19.79 -0.06
N VAL A 118 8.32 -18.90 -0.16
CA VAL A 118 7.07 -19.01 0.58
C VAL A 118 6.02 -19.63 -0.32
N ASP A 119 5.33 -20.63 0.20
CA ASP A 119 4.25 -21.34 -0.48
C ASP A 119 2.98 -20.48 -0.53
N TYR A 120 2.58 -20.07 -1.73
CA TYR A 120 1.39 -19.26 -1.96
C TYR A 120 0.33 -20.09 -2.69
N THR A 121 -0.82 -20.34 -2.06
CA THR A 121 -1.92 -21.07 -2.72
C THR A 121 -2.69 -20.14 -3.63
N LEU A 122 -2.86 -20.49 -4.91
CA LEU A 122 -3.75 -19.76 -5.80
C LEU A 122 -5.21 -20.01 -5.39
N ILE A 123 -5.89 -18.97 -4.94
CA ILE A 123 -7.29 -19.05 -4.47
C ILE A 123 -8.26 -18.68 -5.58
N GLU A 124 -7.93 -17.65 -6.35
CA GLU A 124 -8.79 -17.12 -7.40
C GLU A 124 -7.95 -16.64 -8.58
N SER A 125 -8.50 -16.82 -9.78
CA SER A 125 -7.90 -16.42 -11.04
C SER A 125 -8.99 -15.76 -11.90
N LEU A 126 -8.81 -14.48 -12.23
CA LEU A 126 -9.85 -13.64 -12.83
C LEU A 126 -9.38 -13.04 -14.15
N GLU A 127 -10.18 -13.21 -15.20
CA GLU A 127 -9.96 -12.61 -16.54
C GLU A 127 -10.11 -11.09 -16.55
N ASP A 128 -11.03 -10.54 -15.76
CA ASP A 128 -11.17 -9.10 -15.60
C ASP A 128 -10.45 -8.63 -14.34
N PRO A 129 -9.34 -7.89 -14.47
CA PRO A 129 -8.64 -7.32 -13.32
C PRO A 129 -9.47 -6.24 -12.58
N GLY A 130 -10.56 -5.75 -13.19
CA GLY A 130 -11.36 -4.61 -12.75
C GLY A 130 -10.75 -3.27 -13.12
N GLU A 131 -11.39 -2.16 -12.73
CA GLU A 131 -10.83 -0.80 -12.84
C GLU A 131 -9.67 -0.61 -11.83
N VAL A 132 -8.55 -1.29 -12.04
CA VAL A 132 -7.32 -1.05 -11.29
C VAL A 132 -6.40 -0.21 -12.16
N ARG A 133 -6.31 1.10 -11.85
CA ARG A 133 -5.28 1.94 -12.46
C ARG A 133 -4.03 1.75 -11.63
N LEU A 134 -2.92 1.36 -12.25
CA LEU A 134 -1.63 1.20 -11.55
C LEU A 134 -1.21 2.45 -10.76
N ALA A 135 -1.72 3.65 -11.11
CA ALA A 135 -1.50 4.92 -10.41
C ALA A 135 -2.01 4.95 -8.96
N ASP A 136 -2.85 3.99 -8.60
CA ASP A 136 -3.57 3.98 -7.34
C ASP A 136 -2.88 3.13 -6.24
N LEU A 137 -1.71 2.56 -6.54
CA LEU A 137 -0.97 1.60 -5.70
C LEU A 137 -0.16 2.23 -4.55
N VAL A 138 -0.30 3.52 -4.27
CA VAL A 138 0.53 4.19 -3.25
C VAL A 138 -0.07 4.05 -1.85
N CYS A 139 0.75 3.44 -0.98
CA CYS A 139 0.35 2.60 0.15
C CYS A 139 -0.05 3.30 1.47
N VAL A 140 -0.01 4.63 1.60
CA VAL A 140 -0.32 5.32 2.87
C VAL A 140 -1.39 6.38 2.66
N ALA A 141 -2.61 6.08 3.05
CA ALA A 141 -3.73 7.00 2.92
C ALA A 141 -4.77 6.86 4.03
N PHE A 142 -5.40 7.97 4.37
CA PHE A 142 -6.62 8.05 5.18
C PHE A 142 -7.84 8.01 4.25
N THR A 143 -9.05 7.82 4.78
CA THR A 143 -10.27 7.92 3.97
C THR A 143 -11.09 9.17 4.27
N THR A 144 -12.03 9.53 3.37
CA THR A 144 -13.04 10.57 3.63
C THR A 144 -13.63 10.46 5.04
N GLY A 145 -13.83 11.60 5.69
CA GLY A 145 -14.40 11.70 7.03
C GLY A 145 -13.37 11.57 8.15
N THR A 146 -12.14 11.14 7.86
CA THR A 146 -11.08 11.06 8.88
C THR A 146 -10.80 12.46 9.44
N MET A 147 -10.91 12.59 10.75
CA MET A 147 -10.71 13.83 11.49
C MET A 147 -9.23 14.03 11.83
N ILE A 148 -8.62 15.08 11.29
CA ILE A 148 -7.21 15.42 11.48
C ILE A 148 -7.10 16.56 12.50
N THR A 149 -6.22 16.39 13.49
CA THR A 149 -5.96 17.42 14.51
C THR A 149 -5.12 18.56 13.95
N MET A 150 -5.70 19.76 13.95
CA MET A 150 -5.09 20.98 13.47
C MET A 150 -4.16 21.61 14.52
N ALA A 151 -3.36 22.59 14.11
CA ALA A 151 -2.46 23.35 14.99
C ALA A 151 -3.14 23.95 16.23
N SER A 152 -4.43 24.29 16.14
CA SER A 152 -5.23 24.83 17.23
C SER A 152 -5.71 23.77 18.23
N GLY A 153 -5.50 22.48 17.94
CA GLY A 153 -6.11 21.35 18.66
C GLY A 153 -7.53 21.00 18.18
N ALA A 154 -8.17 21.86 17.36
CA ALA A 154 -9.44 21.52 16.73
C ALA A 154 -9.24 20.41 15.70
N GLN A 155 -10.25 19.57 15.50
CA GLN A 155 -10.23 18.55 14.44
C GLN A 155 -11.02 19.01 13.22
N ARG A 156 -10.52 18.68 12.03
CA ARG A 156 -11.18 18.94 10.75
C ARG A 156 -11.21 17.67 9.89
N PRO A 157 -12.29 17.42 9.14
CA PRO A 157 -12.33 16.28 8.22
C PRO A 157 -11.31 16.48 7.10
N ILE A 158 -10.63 15.40 6.72
CA ILE A 158 -9.50 15.43 5.78
C ILE A 158 -9.85 16.02 4.42
N GLU A 159 -11.06 15.78 3.92
CA GLU A 159 -11.54 16.32 2.64
C GLU A 159 -11.74 17.85 2.64
N SER A 160 -11.73 18.48 3.83
CA SER A 160 -11.81 19.94 3.98
C SER A 160 -10.43 20.62 4.05
N LEU A 161 -9.35 19.84 4.06
CA LEU A 161 -7.99 20.36 4.20
C LEU A 161 -7.42 20.78 2.84
N GLY A 162 -6.49 21.73 2.88
CA GLY A 162 -5.73 22.16 1.71
C GLY A 162 -4.26 22.44 2.01
N PRO A 163 -3.41 22.55 0.98
CA PRO A 163 -2.04 23.01 1.17
C PRO A 163 -1.97 24.34 1.93
N GLY A 164 -1.06 24.43 2.89
CA GLY A 164 -0.87 25.57 3.79
C GLY A 164 -1.62 25.45 5.13
N ASP A 165 -2.65 24.60 5.23
CA ASP A 165 -3.28 24.30 6.51
C ASP A 165 -2.25 23.72 7.49
N ARG A 166 -2.21 24.21 8.74
CA ARG A 166 -1.25 23.74 9.74
C ARG A 166 -1.84 22.62 10.58
N VAL A 167 -1.26 21.43 10.47
CA VAL A 167 -1.63 20.21 11.20
C VAL A 167 -0.71 20.04 12.41
N LEU A 168 -1.27 19.56 13.51
CA LEU A 168 -0.47 19.24 14.69
C LEU A 168 0.35 17.98 14.41
N THR A 169 1.68 18.07 14.53
CA THR A 169 2.57 16.91 14.45
C THR A 169 3.17 16.60 15.81
N ARG A 170 3.63 15.37 15.99
CA ARG A 170 4.18 14.86 17.25
C ARG A 170 5.49 15.56 17.62
N ASP A 171 6.43 15.61 16.68
CA ASP A 171 7.83 15.94 16.97
C ASP A 171 8.23 17.36 16.51
N SER A 172 7.65 17.82 15.41
CA SER A 172 8.04 19.10 14.77
C SER A 172 7.14 20.27 15.16
N GLY A 173 6.18 20.08 16.07
CA GLY A 173 5.11 21.05 16.32
C GLY A 173 4.23 21.25 15.09
N PRO A 174 3.40 22.32 15.02
CA PRO A 174 2.47 22.47 13.90
C PRO A 174 3.16 22.67 12.53
N GLN A 175 2.90 21.78 11.57
CA GLN A 175 3.49 21.81 10.23
C GLN A 175 2.45 22.09 9.15
N PRO A 176 2.79 22.90 8.12
CA PRO A 176 1.89 23.15 7.00
C PRO A 176 1.82 21.95 6.07
N ILE A 177 0.60 21.54 5.70
CA ILE A 177 0.40 20.58 4.63
C ILE A 177 1.00 21.16 3.36
N ARG A 178 1.80 20.38 2.65
CA ARG A 178 2.44 20.81 1.42
C ARG A 178 1.75 20.27 0.18
N TRP A 179 1.20 19.07 0.29
CA TRP A 179 0.45 18.44 -0.78
C TRP A 179 -0.56 17.46 -0.20
N ILE A 180 -1.66 17.29 -0.94
CA ILE A 180 -2.72 16.33 -0.65
C ILE A 180 -2.96 15.50 -1.91
N GLY A 181 -2.71 14.20 -1.81
CA GLY A 181 -3.08 13.22 -2.82
C GLY A 181 -4.50 12.75 -2.61
N LYS A 182 -5.22 12.49 -3.70
CA LYS A 182 -6.54 11.85 -3.66
C LYS A 182 -6.63 10.74 -4.70
N ALA A 183 -7.10 9.56 -4.29
CA ALA A 183 -7.38 8.43 -5.16
C ALA A 183 -8.75 7.83 -4.80
N ARG A 184 -9.48 7.29 -5.78
CA ARG A 184 -10.77 6.63 -5.54
C ARG A 184 -10.70 5.18 -6.01
N LEU A 185 -10.81 4.25 -5.08
CA LEU A 185 -10.59 2.82 -5.33
C LEU A 185 -11.79 1.98 -4.98
N LYS A 186 -11.96 0.88 -5.70
CA LYS A 186 -12.91 -0.17 -5.30
C LYS A 186 -12.36 -0.85 -4.04
N ALA A 187 -13.16 -0.94 -2.99
CA ALA A 187 -12.75 -1.57 -1.74
C ALA A 187 -12.81 -3.10 -1.86
N LEU A 188 -11.74 -3.70 -2.38
CA LEU A 188 -11.66 -5.14 -2.62
C LEU A 188 -10.25 -5.64 -2.32
N GLY A 189 -10.12 -6.75 -1.59
CA GLY A 189 -8.82 -7.39 -1.35
C GLY A 189 -7.80 -6.47 -0.67
N SER A 190 -6.65 -6.27 -1.32
CA SER A 190 -5.58 -5.37 -0.85
C SER A 190 -5.93 -3.87 -0.86
N PHE A 191 -7.02 -3.47 -1.52
CA PHE A 191 -7.51 -2.09 -1.55
C PHE A 191 -8.66 -1.82 -0.57
N ALA A 192 -9.18 -2.86 0.07
CA ALA A 192 -10.20 -2.71 1.10
C ALA A 192 -9.60 -1.99 2.32
N PRO A 193 -10.19 -0.88 2.78
CA PRO A 193 -9.64 -0.15 3.92
C PRO A 193 -9.71 -1.01 5.19
N VAL A 194 -8.75 -0.78 6.07
CA VAL A 194 -8.79 -1.28 7.44
C VAL A 194 -9.55 -0.28 8.29
N VAL A 195 -10.59 -0.77 8.98
CA VAL A 195 -11.36 -0.02 9.97
C VAL A 195 -10.83 -0.40 11.34
N ILE A 196 -10.37 0.59 12.10
CA ILE A 196 -10.04 0.50 13.51
C ILE A 196 -11.20 1.15 14.26
N ALA A 197 -12.02 0.35 14.95
CA ALA A 197 -13.20 0.87 15.64
C ALA A 197 -12.85 1.95 16.67
N ALA A 198 -13.78 2.87 16.88
CA ALA A 198 -13.71 3.87 17.95
C ALA A 198 -13.35 3.22 19.31
N GLY A 199 -12.37 3.81 20.00
CA GLY A 199 -11.88 3.37 21.30
C GLY A 199 -10.84 2.26 21.26
N THR A 200 -10.66 1.52 20.16
CA THR A 200 -9.73 0.37 20.08
C THR A 200 -8.31 0.77 20.44
N LEU A 201 -7.82 1.89 19.90
CA LEU A 201 -6.50 2.45 20.19
C LEU A 201 -6.58 3.73 21.04
N GLY A 202 -7.76 4.04 21.58
CA GLY A 202 -8.05 5.33 22.19
C GLY A 202 -8.43 6.43 21.19
N ASN A 203 -8.68 6.06 19.94
CA ASN A 203 -9.27 6.92 18.91
C ASN A 203 -10.72 7.31 19.25
N GLU A 204 -11.13 8.54 18.92
CA GLU A 204 -12.46 9.06 19.25
C GLU A 204 -13.55 8.53 18.31
N GLY A 205 -13.29 8.55 16.99
CA GLY A 205 -14.12 7.93 15.95
C GLY A 205 -13.46 6.69 15.35
N ASP A 206 -14.16 6.03 14.42
CA ASP A 206 -13.56 4.94 13.63
C ASP A 206 -12.42 5.52 12.78
N LEU A 207 -11.20 5.00 12.93
CA LEU A 207 -10.09 5.34 12.05
C LEU A 207 -10.09 4.38 10.86
N ILE A 208 -10.19 4.93 9.65
CA ILE A 208 -10.28 4.14 8.42
C ILE A 208 -9.14 4.53 7.50
N VAL A 209 -8.28 3.56 7.17
CA VAL A 209 -7.01 3.79 6.49
C VAL A 209 -6.69 2.71 5.47
N SER A 210 -5.77 2.98 4.55
CA SER A 210 -5.22 1.97 3.66
C SER A 210 -4.53 0.84 4.47
N PRO A 211 -4.51 -0.40 3.97
CA PRO A 211 -3.93 -1.53 4.70
C PRO A 211 -2.47 -1.37 5.14
N HIS A 212 -1.67 -0.63 4.35
CA HIS A 212 -0.26 -0.40 4.62
C HIS A 212 0.03 0.86 5.44
N HIS A 213 -0.99 1.63 5.81
CA HIS A 213 -0.83 2.83 6.63
C HIS A 213 -0.27 2.47 8.00
N ARG A 214 0.83 3.09 8.42
CA ARG A 214 1.40 2.80 9.74
C ARG A 214 0.80 3.65 10.84
N ILE A 215 0.36 2.95 11.88
CA ILE A 215 -0.09 3.51 13.14
C ILE A 215 1.10 3.53 14.11
N PHE A 216 1.30 4.66 14.76
CA PHE A 216 2.35 4.81 15.76
C PHE A 216 1.83 4.34 17.11
N LEU A 217 2.49 3.35 17.69
CA LEU A 217 2.16 2.81 19.00
C LEU A 217 3.27 3.14 20.00
N TYR A 218 2.86 3.65 21.15
CA TYR A 218 3.75 3.86 22.29
C TYR A 218 3.47 2.86 23.39
N GLN A 219 4.46 2.04 23.74
CA GLN A 219 4.36 1.04 24.80
C GLN A 219 5.44 1.24 25.86
N ARG A 220 5.01 1.40 27.11
CA ARG A 220 5.87 1.38 28.31
C ARG A 220 5.67 0.08 29.08
N GLY A 221 6.74 -0.45 29.67
CA GLY A 221 6.71 -1.61 30.56
C GLY A 221 7.19 -2.92 29.93
N GLU A 222 6.94 -4.04 30.61
CA GLU A 222 7.41 -5.39 30.23
C GLU A 222 6.72 -5.96 28.97
N LYS A 223 5.61 -5.36 28.52
CA LYS A 223 4.83 -5.75 27.33
C LYS A 223 5.23 -4.94 26.08
N ARG A 224 6.52 -4.91 25.74
CA ARG A 224 7.02 -4.22 24.54
C ARG A 224 6.97 -5.15 23.33
N LEU A 225 6.39 -4.66 22.24
CA LEU A 225 6.45 -5.31 20.92
C LEU A 225 7.84 -5.23 20.29
N GLY A 226 8.69 -4.28 20.66
CA GLY A 226 9.99 -4.08 20.00
C GLY A 226 11.14 -3.74 20.95
N ALA A 227 12.31 -3.54 20.36
CA ALA A 227 13.50 -3.09 21.10
C ALA A 227 13.32 -1.68 21.70
N THR A 228 12.42 -0.88 21.12
CA THR A 228 12.09 0.49 21.52
C THR A 228 10.67 0.60 22.10
N ALA A 229 10.40 1.68 22.85
CA ALA A 229 9.05 2.01 23.33
C ALA A 229 8.09 2.44 22.22
N GLU A 230 8.64 2.77 21.06
CA GLU A 230 7.97 3.38 19.92
C GLU A 230 8.06 2.39 18.75
N VAL A 231 6.90 2.01 18.23
CA VAL A 231 6.76 1.02 17.16
C VAL A 231 5.74 1.55 16.16
N LEU A 232 6.06 1.40 14.87
CA LEU A 232 5.12 1.63 13.79
C LEU A 232 4.57 0.28 13.31
N VAL A 233 3.25 0.18 13.18
CA VAL A 233 2.56 -1.04 12.76
C VAL A 233 1.62 -0.72 11.61
N GLN A 234 1.73 -1.47 10.51
CA GLN A 234 0.78 -1.35 9.39
C GLN A 234 -0.61 -1.78 9.84
N ALA A 235 -1.63 -1.02 9.46
CA ALA A 235 -3.02 -1.26 9.86
C ALA A 235 -3.49 -2.70 9.58
N LYS A 236 -3.06 -3.29 8.45
CA LYS A 236 -3.39 -4.69 8.11
C LYS A 236 -2.96 -5.71 9.15
N HIS A 237 -1.87 -5.47 9.88
CA HIS A 237 -1.36 -6.39 10.89
C HIS A 237 -2.13 -6.29 12.22
N LEU A 238 -2.92 -5.22 12.40
CA LEU A 238 -3.79 -5.04 13.55
C LEU A 238 -5.14 -5.76 13.38
N VAL A 239 -5.47 -6.25 12.18
CA VAL A 239 -6.75 -6.91 11.90
C VAL A 239 -6.93 -8.15 12.81
N ASP A 240 -8.02 -8.14 13.58
CA ASP A 240 -8.45 -9.23 14.46
C ASP A 240 -9.86 -9.76 14.11
N GLY A 241 -10.58 -9.07 13.20
CA GLY A 241 -11.94 -9.43 12.78
C GLY A 241 -13.04 -8.97 13.74
N GLU A 242 -12.71 -8.34 14.86
CA GLU A 242 -13.67 -7.85 15.87
C GLU A 242 -13.54 -6.34 16.10
N ASN A 243 -12.36 -5.88 16.55
CA ASN A 243 -12.09 -4.46 16.85
C ASN A 243 -11.41 -3.75 15.68
N VAL A 244 -10.72 -4.52 14.84
CA VAL A 244 -10.06 -4.07 13.62
C VAL A 244 -10.37 -5.05 12.49
N TRP A 245 -10.99 -4.58 11.42
CA TRP A 245 -11.38 -5.43 10.29
C TRP A 245 -11.17 -4.75 8.94
N ARG A 246 -11.09 -5.55 7.87
CA ARG A 246 -11.14 -5.03 6.49
C ARG A 246 -12.59 -4.81 6.08
N ARG A 247 -12.89 -3.64 5.50
CA ARG A 247 -14.22 -3.33 4.97
C ARG A 247 -14.23 -3.42 3.45
N GLU A 248 -14.79 -4.50 2.93
CA GLU A 248 -14.97 -4.69 1.49
C GLU A 248 -16.29 -4.11 0.98
N GLY A 249 -16.34 -3.83 -0.33
CA GLY A 249 -17.53 -3.37 -1.04
C GLY A 249 -17.56 -1.86 -1.30
N GLY A 250 -18.09 -1.49 -2.46
CA GLY A 250 -18.22 -0.10 -2.89
C GLY A 250 -16.90 0.54 -3.31
N TYR A 251 -16.85 1.87 -3.24
CA TYR A 251 -15.67 2.68 -3.54
C TYR A 251 -15.27 3.51 -2.34
N VAL A 252 -13.97 3.74 -2.18
CA VAL A 252 -13.37 4.50 -1.09
C VAL A 252 -12.48 5.59 -1.67
N ASP A 253 -12.67 6.80 -1.17
CA ASP A 253 -11.81 7.95 -1.46
C ASP A 253 -10.68 7.99 -0.43
N TYR A 254 -9.45 7.79 -0.91
CA TYR A 254 -8.21 7.80 -0.16
C TYR A 254 -7.50 9.15 -0.29
N TYR A 255 -6.88 9.59 0.81
CA TYR A 255 -6.20 10.86 0.94
C TYR A 255 -4.82 10.69 1.57
N SER A 256 -3.78 11.23 0.92
CA SER A 256 -2.40 11.19 1.41
C SER A 256 -1.90 12.60 1.69
N LEU A 257 -1.33 12.83 2.87
CA LEU A 257 -0.80 14.13 3.26
C LEU A 257 0.73 14.12 3.20
N VAL A 258 1.32 15.15 2.60
CA VAL A 258 2.78 15.34 2.54
C VAL A 258 3.14 16.66 3.20
N PHE A 259 4.22 16.65 3.98
CA PHE A 259 4.80 17.80 4.66
C PHE A 259 6.26 18.02 4.21
N ASP A 260 6.91 19.07 4.70
CA ASP A 260 8.34 19.34 4.41
C ASP A 260 9.24 18.19 4.89
N ARG A 261 8.82 17.49 5.93
CA ARG A 261 9.46 16.28 6.45
C ARG A 261 8.39 15.20 6.53
N HIS A 262 8.81 13.95 6.69
CA HIS A 262 7.87 12.93 7.13
C HIS A 262 7.46 13.26 8.56
N GLU A 263 6.16 13.21 8.84
CA GLU A 263 5.60 13.63 10.13
C GLU A 263 4.68 12.55 10.68
N ILE A 264 4.70 12.37 12.00
CA ILE A 264 3.59 11.72 12.72
C ILE A 264 2.54 12.78 13.04
N ILE A 265 1.33 12.60 12.52
CA ILE A 265 0.18 13.47 12.74
C ILE A 265 -0.88 12.76 13.59
N TYR A 266 -1.89 13.48 14.07
CA TYR A 266 -2.98 12.89 14.82
C TYR A 266 -4.25 12.80 13.96
N ALA A 267 -4.71 11.57 13.72
CA ALA A 267 -5.93 11.25 13.01
C ALA A 267 -6.87 10.50 13.97
N GLU A 268 -8.12 10.95 14.11
CA GLU A 268 -9.06 10.47 15.14
C GLU A 268 -8.46 10.49 16.56
N GLY A 269 -7.51 11.40 16.81
CA GLY A 269 -6.81 11.52 18.09
C GLY A 269 -5.64 10.55 18.30
N ILE A 270 -5.37 9.63 17.37
CA ILE A 270 -4.23 8.70 17.45
C ILE A 270 -3.11 9.07 16.48
N PRO A 271 -1.85 8.83 16.86
CA PRO A 271 -0.70 9.19 16.02
C PRO A 271 -0.53 8.21 14.83
N CYS A 272 -0.49 8.76 13.62
CA CYS A 272 -0.37 8.05 12.35
C CYS A 272 0.70 8.70 11.47
N GLU A 273 1.30 7.92 10.57
CA GLU A 273 2.32 8.43 9.65
C GLU A 273 1.69 9.29 8.52
N SER A 274 2.39 10.35 8.10
CA SER A 274 2.09 11.01 6.83
C SER A 274 2.70 10.22 5.66
N LEU A 275 2.36 10.55 4.41
CA LEU A 275 3.04 9.94 3.28
C LEU A 275 4.52 10.34 3.28
N MET A 276 5.41 9.36 3.38
CA MET A 276 6.85 9.56 3.29
C MET A 276 7.27 9.73 1.83
N VAL A 277 7.80 10.89 1.47
CA VAL A 277 8.32 11.17 0.14
C VAL A 277 9.82 10.94 0.12
N SER A 278 10.23 9.88 -0.57
CA SER A 278 11.61 9.54 -0.88
C SER A 278 11.77 9.46 -2.41
N GLU A 279 13.00 9.38 -2.92
CA GLU A 279 13.21 9.09 -4.35
C GLU A 279 12.46 7.83 -4.79
N LYS A 280 12.45 6.78 -3.95
CA LYS A 280 11.66 5.57 -4.20
C LYS A 280 10.15 5.86 -4.23
N THR A 281 9.63 6.71 -3.35
CA THR A 281 8.21 7.10 -3.37
C THR A 281 7.88 7.94 -4.61
N LEU A 282 8.76 8.86 -5.01
CA LEU A 282 8.60 9.70 -6.19
C LEU A 282 8.66 8.88 -7.48
N GLU A 283 9.50 7.85 -7.53
CA GLU A 283 9.50 6.86 -8.62
C GLU A 283 8.12 6.20 -8.73
N LEU A 284 7.50 5.82 -7.61
CA LEU A 284 6.20 5.12 -7.57
C LEU A 284 4.98 6.02 -7.86
N LEU A 285 5.14 7.35 -7.90
CA LEU A 285 4.03 8.30 -8.13
C LEU A 285 3.82 8.59 -9.63
N PRO A 286 2.59 8.95 -10.06
CA PRO A 286 2.36 9.58 -11.36
C PRO A 286 3.31 10.77 -11.53
N GLU A 287 3.93 11.02 -12.67
CA GLU A 287 4.94 12.09 -12.74
C GLU A 287 4.31 13.47 -12.68
N GLU A 288 3.09 13.67 -13.15
CA GLU A 288 2.46 14.98 -12.94
C GLU A 288 2.44 15.31 -11.43
N ILE A 289 2.30 14.27 -10.59
CA ILE A 289 2.44 14.36 -9.15
C ILE A 289 3.92 14.38 -8.72
N ALA A 290 4.79 13.52 -9.26
CA ALA A 290 6.19 13.45 -8.87
C ALA A 290 7.00 14.70 -9.28
N GLN A 291 6.75 15.30 -10.44
CA GLN A 291 7.26 16.60 -10.88
C GLN A 291 6.70 17.74 -10.03
N ASP A 292 5.40 17.74 -9.73
CA ASP A 292 4.83 18.76 -8.82
C ASP A 292 5.49 18.66 -7.44
N LEU A 293 5.68 17.45 -6.91
CA LEU A 293 6.41 17.21 -5.67
C LEU A 293 7.90 17.56 -5.79
N ARG A 294 8.62 17.16 -6.85
CA ARG A 294 10.05 17.51 -7.06
C ARG A 294 10.26 19.00 -7.24
N ALA A 295 9.38 19.68 -7.96
CA ALA A 295 9.44 21.12 -8.20
C ALA A 295 9.09 21.92 -6.94
N ARG A 296 8.11 21.46 -6.15
CA ARG A 296 7.77 22.07 -4.87
C ARG A 296 8.76 21.75 -3.76
N PHE A 297 9.46 20.62 -3.86
CA PHE A 297 10.35 20.10 -2.83
C PHE A 297 11.70 19.63 -3.40
N PRO A 298 12.54 20.56 -3.92
CA PRO A 298 13.85 20.20 -4.44
C PRO A 298 14.73 19.63 -3.32
N GLY A 299 15.16 18.37 -3.46
CA GLY A 299 16.03 17.67 -2.50
C GLY A 299 15.31 17.02 -1.31
N LEU A 300 13.99 16.83 -1.37
CA LEU A 300 13.22 16.16 -0.33
C LEU A 300 13.48 14.66 -0.32
N ALA A 301 14.43 14.23 0.50
CA ALA A 301 14.56 12.83 0.89
C ALA A 301 14.08 12.73 2.33
N HIS A 302 12.81 12.38 2.53
CA HIS A 302 12.33 12.06 3.88
C HIS A 302 13.09 10.85 4.41
N ALA A 303 13.57 10.97 5.63
CA ALA A 303 14.07 9.83 6.39
C ALA A 303 12.91 9.22 7.20
N PRO A 304 12.89 7.89 7.38
CA PRO A 304 11.91 7.27 8.28
C PRO A 304 12.02 7.86 9.68
N HIS A 305 10.88 8.01 10.35
CA HIS A 305 10.87 8.38 11.76
C HIS A 305 11.55 7.32 12.62
N PHE A 306 12.18 7.75 13.72
CA PHE A 306 12.85 6.85 14.67
C PHE A 306 11.84 5.84 15.26
N GLY A 307 12.02 4.56 14.94
CA GLY A 307 11.23 3.45 15.47
C GLY A 307 11.54 2.15 14.72
N SER A 308 11.47 1.01 15.40
CA SER A 308 11.47 -0.30 14.72
C SER A 308 10.09 -0.57 14.13
N GLU A 309 9.99 -0.89 12.84
CA GLU A 309 8.76 -1.42 12.24
C GLU A 309 8.54 -2.84 12.76
N ALA A 310 7.33 -3.14 13.26
CA ALA A 310 6.98 -4.47 13.74
C ALA A 310 6.10 -5.19 12.70
N GLY A 311 6.52 -6.40 12.32
CA GLY A 311 5.75 -7.30 11.47
C GLY A 311 4.70 -8.10 12.25
N ARG A 312 3.86 -8.85 11.52
CA ARG A 312 2.79 -9.69 12.08
C ARG A 312 3.27 -10.69 13.15
N GLU A 313 4.45 -11.27 12.97
CA GLU A 313 5.05 -12.27 13.88
C GLU A 313 5.28 -11.75 15.30
N VAL A 314 5.46 -10.44 15.42
CA VAL A 314 5.68 -9.73 16.69
C VAL A 314 4.36 -9.42 17.40
N LEU A 315 3.26 -9.40 16.64
CA LEU A 315 1.90 -9.10 17.10
C LEU A 315 1.13 -10.40 17.32
N ASP A 316 1.48 -11.14 18.36
CA ASP A 316 0.66 -12.27 18.82
C ASP A 316 -0.63 -11.79 19.51
N GLU A 317 -1.49 -12.73 19.90
CA GLU A 317 -2.78 -12.43 20.54
C GLU A 317 -2.60 -11.69 21.88
N VAL A 318 -1.56 -12.01 22.65
CA VAL A 318 -1.23 -11.37 23.92
C VAL A 318 -0.77 -9.94 23.71
N ALA A 319 -0.02 -9.70 22.65
CA ALA A 319 0.47 -8.38 22.29
C ALA A 319 -0.67 -7.50 21.73
N ARG A 320 -1.58 -8.05 20.92
CA ARG A 320 -2.81 -7.35 20.51
C ARG A 320 -3.67 -6.97 21.71
N ALA A 321 -3.91 -7.90 22.64
CA ALA A 321 -4.64 -7.62 23.88
C ALA A 321 -3.96 -6.57 24.78
N ALA A 322 -2.64 -6.39 24.65
CA ALA A 322 -1.89 -5.35 25.35
C ALA A 322 -1.96 -3.97 24.66
N ILE A 323 -2.25 -3.94 23.35
CA ILE A 323 -2.40 -2.72 22.54
C ILE A 323 -3.85 -2.21 22.62
N PHE A 324 -4.81 -3.11 22.47
CA PHE A 324 -6.22 -2.75 22.41
C PHE A 324 -6.75 -2.40 23.80
N ARG A 325 -7.49 -1.29 23.88
CA ARG A 325 -8.19 -0.95 25.12
C ARG A 325 -9.43 -1.82 25.23
N SER A 326 -9.64 -2.41 26.41
CA SER A 326 -10.88 -3.12 26.70
C SER A 326 -12.07 -2.17 26.58
N ARG A 327 -13.07 -2.53 25.77
CA ARG A 327 -14.36 -1.85 25.81
C ARG A 327 -14.95 -2.01 27.21
N ASP A 328 -15.05 -0.91 27.96
CA ASP A 328 -15.96 -0.88 29.12
C ASP A 328 -17.35 -1.14 28.56
N ARG A 329 -17.85 -2.37 28.76
CA ARG A 329 -19.25 -2.72 28.49
C ARG A 329 -20.09 -2.03 29.57
N GLY A 330 -20.44 -0.78 29.30
CA GLY A 330 -21.53 -0.07 30.00
C GLY A 330 -22.89 -0.61 29.60
#